data_AF-A0A8T4UBF2-F1
#
_entry.id   AF-A0A8T4UBF2-F1
#
_cell.length_a   1.000
_cell.length_b   1.000
_cell.length_c   1.000
_cell.angle_alpha   90.00
_cell.angle_beta   90.00
_cell.angle_gamma   90.00
#
_symmetry.space_group_name_H-M   'P 1'
#
loop_
_entity.id
_entity.type
_entity.pdbx_description
1 polymer ?
#
loop_
_entity_poly.entity_id
_entity_poly.type
_entity_poly.pdbx_seq_one_letter_code
_entity_poly.pdbx_strand_id
1 'polypeptide(L)'
;MRENSKAIEEIISNLGNITEKLGLNSATGIIFGRLYFFGSKTQEQLKDELNLGLSTVSQSLTVLEAFGFISAKKDGRKKSYSANLEKSNAVLENIMRFNIQPLSALIESREKDVKDKETKLKLKSLREHCNSCCYKIERMME
;
A
#
# COMPACT_ATOMS: atom_id res chain seq x y z
N MET A 1 18.74 8.24 -14.97
CA MET A 1 18.88 7.25 -13.87
C MET A 1 18.66 7.85 -12.47
N ARG A 2 19.22 9.02 -12.10
CA ARG A 2 19.05 9.60 -10.74
C ARG A 2 17.63 10.10 -10.44
N GLU A 3 16.89 10.59 -11.42
CA GLU A 3 15.52 11.08 -11.25
C GLU A 3 14.53 9.96 -10.94
N ASN A 4 14.62 8.83 -11.66
CA ASN A 4 13.78 7.66 -11.41
C ASN A 4 13.96 7.11 -9.99
N SER A 5 15.19 7.14 -9.46
CA SER A 5 15.44 6.69 -8.09
C SER A 5 14.72 7.57 -7.06
N LYS A 6 14.72 8.90 -7.21
CA LYS A 6 14.01 9.80 -6.29
C LYS A 6 12.49 9.60 -6.33
N ALA A 7 11.94 9.43 -7.53
CA ALA A 7 10.51 9.16 -7.70
C ALA A 7 10.11 7.84 -7.02
N ILE A 8 10.94 6.79 -7.15
CA ILE A 8 10.71 5.50 -6.47
C ILE A 8 10.74 5.67 -4.94
N GLU A 9 11.72 6.41 -4.41
CA GLU A 9 11.79 6.67 -2.96
C GLU A 9 10.54 7.41 -2.44
N GLU A 10 10.04 8.38 -3.19
CA GLU A 10 8.82 9.11 -2.85
C GLU A 10 7.60 8.18 -2.84
N ILE A 11 7.48 7.28 -3.82
CA ILE A 11 6.42 6.26 -3.85
C ILE A 11 6.52 5.35 -2.62
N ILE A 12 7.72 4.88 -2.26
CA ILE A 12 7.93 4.02 -1.10
C ILE A 12 7.57 4.74 0.20
N SER A 13 7.94 6.02 0.34
CA SER A 13 7.53 6.84 1.49
C SER A 13 6.01 6.99 1.57
N ASN A 14 5.36 7.23 0.42
CA ASN A 14 3.91 7.31 0.34
C ASN A 14 3.21 6.00 0.70
N LEU A 15 3.77 4.84 0.32
CA LEU A 15 3.28 3.53 0.74
C LEU A 15 3.35 3.37 2.26
N GLY A 16 4.43 3.83 2.89
CA GLY A 16 4.55 3.89 4.35
C GLY A 16 3.39 4.66 4.98
N ASN A 17 3.15 5.89 4.50
CA ASN A 17 2.07 6.75 4.98
C ASN A 17 0.67 6.13 4.77
N ILE A 18 0.46 5.43 3.65
CA ILE A 18 -0.81 4.74 3.37
C ILE A 18 -1.02 3.61 4.36
N THR A 19 -0.01 2.76 4.58
CA THR A 19 -0.13 1.64 5.53
C THR A 19 -0.36 2.12 6.95
N GLU A 20 0.25 3.24 7.36
CA GLU A 20 0.00 3.87 8.67
C GLU A 20 -1.45 4.33 8.82
N LYS A 21 -2.01 4.97 7.78
CA LYS A 21 -3.43 5.38 7.78
C LYS A 21 -4.40 4.21 7.79
N LEU A 22 -3.97 3.02 7.36
CA LEU A 22 -4.73 1.77 7.45
C LEU A 22 -4.55 1.05 8.80
N GLY A 23 -3.85 1.67 9.76
CA GLY A 23 -3.61 1.10 11.09
C GLY A 23 -2.47 0.07 11.15
N LEU A 24 -1.66 -0.03 10.09
CA LEU A 24 -0.46 -0.87 10.05
C LEU A 24 0.78 -0.06 10.40
N ASN A 25 1.88 -0.71 10.74
CA ASN A 25 3.16 -0.01 10.89
C ASN A 25 3.61 0.55 9.53
N SER A 26 4.09 1.81 9.48
CA SER A 26 4.61 2.43 8.24
C SER A 26 5.75 1.63 7.61
N ALA A 27 6.54 0.90 8.42
CA ALA A 27 7.54 -0.04 7.96
C ALA A 27 6.96 -1.12 7.02
N THR A 28 5.70 -1.49 7.19
CA THR A 28 4.99 -2.46 6.33
C THR A 28 4.94 -1.97 4.88
N GLY A 29 4.48 -0.74 4.66
CA GLY A 29 4.41 -0.15 3.32
C GLY A 29 5.79 0.06 2.70
N ILE A 30 6.77 0.48 3.51
CA ILE A 30 8.14 0.69 3.06
C ILE A 30 8.78 -0.64 2.64
N ILE A 31 8.66 -1.69 3.45
CA ILE A 31 9.18 -3.03 3.13
C ILE A 31 8.54 -3.58 1.86
N PHE A 32 7.22 -3.46 1.71
CA PHE A 32 6.55 -3.87 0.48
C PHE A 32 7.10 -3.13 -0.73
N GLY A 33 7.20 -1.80 -0.66
CA GLY A 33 7.75 -0.98 -1.74
C GLY A 33 9.19 -1.37 -2.09
N ARG A 34 10.04 -1.67 -1.09
CA ARG A 34 11.40 -2.16 -1.32
C ARG A 34 11.42 -3.47 -2.09
N LEU A 35 10.59 -4.42 -1.68
CA LEU A 35 10.50 -5.73 -2.34
C LEU A 35 9.89 -5.62 -3.76
N TYR A 36 9.00 -4.66 -3.98
CA TYR A 36 8.38 -4.39 -5.27
C TYR A 36 9.38 -3.80 -6.28
N PHE A 37 10.10 -2.74 -5.90
CA PHE A 37 10.97 -2.01 -6.83
C PHE A 37 12.40 -2.56 -6.91
N PHE A 38 12.91 -3.15 -5.83
CA PHE A 38 14.32 -3.58 -5.73
C PHE A 38 14.47 -5.11 -5.61
N GLY A 39 13.38 -5.86 -5.79
CA GLY A 39 13.41 -7.31 -5.87
C GLY A 39 13.56 -8.00 -4.51
N SER A 40 13.91 -9.30 -4.56
CA SER A 40 13.87 -10.17 -3.39
C SER A 40 14.95 -9.85 -2.36
N LYS A 41 14.60 -9.87 -1.08
CA LYS A 41 15.52 -9.59 0.04
C LYS A 41 15.30 -10.54 1.21
N THR A 42 16.35 -10.81 1.98
CA THR A 42 16.23 -11.47 3.28
C THR A 42 15.79 -10.50 4.37
N GLN A 43 15.36 -11.03 5.51
CA GLN A 43 14.99 -10.23 6.66
C GLN A 43 16.16 -9.37 7.19
N GLU A 44 17.37 -9.92 7.19
CA GLU A 44 18.60 -9.21 7.58
C GLU A 44 18.92 -8.08 6.62
N GLN A 45 18.80 -8.31 5.30
CA GLN A 45 19.02 -7.26 4.30
C GLN A 45 18.04 -6.10 4.49
N LEU A 46 16.75 -6.39 4.70
CA LEU A 46 15.74 -5.37 4.95
C LEU A 46 16.00 -4.60 6.25
N LYS A 47 16.41 -5.30 7.30
CA LYS A 47 16.76 -4.70 8.59
C LYS A 47 17.94 -3.73 8.45
N ASP A 48 19.00 -4.14 7.77
CA ASP A 48 20.21 -3.34 7.61
C ASP A 48 19.97 -2.17 6.62
N GLU A 49 19.21 -2.37 5.55
CA GLU A 49 18.88 -1.32 4.56
C GLU A 49 17.94 -0.25 5.12
N LEU A 50 16.98 -0.64 5.96
CA LEU A 50 15.97 0.26 6.51
C LEU A 50 16.32 0.77 7.91
N ASN A 51 17.43 0.30 8.50
CA ASN A 51 17.82 0.58 9.88
C ASN A 51 16.68 0.32 10.89
N LEU A 52 16.02 -0.83 10.75
CA LEU A 52 14.87 -1.23 11.58
C LEU A 52 15.25 -2.36 12.54
N GLY A 53 14.47 -2.52 13.62
CA GLY A 53 14.57 -3.71 14.48
C GLY A 53 14.11 -4.98 13.75
N LEU A 54 14.76 -6.12 14.02
CA LEU A 54 14.38 -7.42 13.44
C LEU A 54 12.93 -7.81 13.74
N SER A 55 12.42 -7.44 14.92
CA SER A 55 11.03 -7.65 15.32
C SER A 55 10.06 -6.90 14.42
N THR A 56 10.33 -5.62 14.14
CA THR A 56 9.53 -4.78 13.24
C THR A 56 9.51 -5.34 11.82
N VAL A 57 10.66 -5.74 11.30
CA VAL A 57 10.75 -6.36 9.96
C VAL A 57 9.97 -7.68 9.93
N SER A 58 10.14 -8.54 10.95
CA SER A 58 9.43 -9.82 11.04
C SER A 58 7.91 -9.66 11.06
N GLN A 59 7.41 -8.75 11.90
CA GLN A 59 5.98 -8.45 12.01
C GLN A 59 5.43 -7.93 10.68
N SER A 60 6.13 -6.97 10.05
CA SER A 60 5.74 -6.40 8.76
C SER A 60 5.69 -7.46 7.65
N LEU A 61 6.70 -8.34 7.58
CA LEU A 61 6.73 -9.44 6.62
C LEU A 61 5.60 -10.44 6.86
N THR A 62 5.31 -10.76 8.13
CA THR A 62 4.19 -11.65 8.49
C THR A 62 2.86 -11.08 8.01
N VAL A 63 2.63 -9.79 8.23
CA VAL A 63 1.41 -9.10 7.77
C VAL A 63 1.31 -9.11 6.24
N LEU A 64 2.39 -8.76 5.54
CA LEU A 64 2.41 -8.75 4.08
C LEU A 64 2.22 -10.14 3.46
N GLU A 65 2.80 -11.17 4.07
CA GLU A 65 2.66 -12.58 3.62
C GLU A 65 1.23 -13.06 3.86
N ALA A 66 0.61 -12.71 5.00
CA ALA A 66 -0.78 -13.03 5.32
C ALA A 66 -1.78 -12.39 4.34
N PHE A 67 -1.52 -11.15 3.92
CA PHE A 67 -2.32 -10.47 2.89
C PHE A 67 -1.97 -10.89 1.45
N GLY A 68 -0.95 -11.74 1.26
CA GLY A 68 -0.54 -12.23 -0.06
C GLY A 68 0.21 -11.22 -0.92
N PHE A 69 0.60 -10.07 -0.36
CA PHE A 69 1.40 -9.05 -1.06
C PHE A 69 2.84 -9.52 -1.34
N ILE A 70 3.36 -10.41 -0.50
CA ILE A 70 4.68 -10.99 -0.67
C ILE A 70 4.60 -12.51 -0.63
N SER A 71 5.63 -13.13 -1.19
CA SER A 71 5.90 -14.56 -1.05
C SER A 71 7.27 -14.75 -0.44
N ALA A 72 7.47 -15.89 0.19
CA ALA A 72 8.73 -16.19 0.84
C ALA A 72 9.25 -17.55 0.36
N LYS A 73 10.45 -17.55 -0.20
CA LYS A 73 11.13 -18.75 -0.68
C LYS A 73 12.27 -19.09 0.28
N LYS A 74 12.33 -20.35 0.70
CA LYS A 74 13.42 -20.85 1.53
C LYS A 74 14.56 -21.32 0.64
N ASP A 75 15.77 -20.84 0.93
CA ASP A 75 17.01 -21.30 0.33
C ASP A 75 17.99 -21.71 1.44
N GLY A 76 18.15 -23.02 1.62
CA GLY A 76 18.87 -23.61 2.75
C GLY A 76 18.32 -23.16 4.11
N ARG A 77 19.13 -22.40 4.87
CA ARG A 77 18.76 -21.85 6.18
C ARG A 77 18.16 -20.44 6.12
N LYS A 78 18.16 -19.79 4.95
CA LYS A 78 17.69 -18.41 4.79
C LYS A 78 16.32 -18.38 4.12
N LYS A 79 15.49 -17.40 4.50
CA LYS A 79 14.22 -17.09 3.83
C LYS A 79 14.41 -15.79 3.04
N SER A 80 14.15 -15.83 1.73
CA SER A 80 14.13 -14.66 0.86
C SER A 80 12.67 -14.30 0.57
N TYR A 81 12.34 -13.01 0.69
CA TYR A 81 11.01 -12.48 0.48
C TYR A 81 10.98 -11.71 -0.83
N SER A 82 9.90 -11.81 -1.59
CA SER A 82 9.71 -11.06 -2.84
C SER A 82 8.26 -10.60 -2.94
N ALA A 83 8.04 -9.46 -3.60
CA ALA A 83 6.68 -9.02 -3.92
C ALA A 83 5.99 -10.06 -4.83
N ASN A 84 4.73 -10.34 -4.55
CA ASN A 84 3.90 -11.16 -5.41
C ASN A 84 3.05 -10.24 -6.29
N LEU A 85 3.57 -9.85 -7.46
CA LEU A 85 2.93 -8.82 -8.30
C LEU A 85 1.51 -9.20 -8.71
N GLU A 86 1.30 -10.45 -9.13
CA GLU A 86 -0.01 -10.95 -9.55
C GLU A 86 -1.03 -10.89 -8.42
N LYS A 87 -0.68 -11.40 -7.22
CA LYS A 87 -1.59 -11.36 -6.07
C LYS A 87 -1.74 -9.96 -5.51
N SER A 88 -0.68 -9.15 -5.50
CA SER A 88 -0.73 -7.77 -5.03
C SER A 88 -1.69 -6.95 -5.88
N ASN A 89 -1.63 -7.08 -7.20
CA ASN A 89 -2.54 -6.40 -8.11
C ASN A 89 -3.99 -6.88 -7.91
N ALA A 90 -4.21 -8.20 -7.77
CA ALA A 90 -5.54 -8.73 -7.48
C ALA A 90 -6.10 -8.23 -6.13
N VAL A 91 -5.26 -8.10 -5.10
CA VAL A 91 -5.68 -7.55 -3.80
C VAL A 91 -6.01 -6.06 -3.92
N LEU A 92 -5.17 -5.28 -4.61
CA LEU A 92 -5.43 -3.85 -4.84
C LEU A 92 -6.71 -3.62 -5.66
N GLU A 93 -6.91 -4.42 -6.70
CA GLU A 93 -8.13 -4.40 -7.52
C GLU A 93 -9.36 -4.74 -6.67
N ASN A 94 -9.29 -5.76 -5.83
CA ASN A 94 -10.37 -6.12 -4.92
C ASN A 94 -10.66 -5.00 -3.90
N ILE A 95 -9.62 -4.35 -3.36
CA ILE A 95 -9.81 -3.19 -2.46
C ILE A 95 -10.54 -2.07 -3.20
N MET A 96 -10.12 -1.74 -4.42
CA MET A 96 -10.79 -0.73 -5.23
C MET A 96 -12.25 -1.11 -5.50
N ARG A 97 -12.49 -2.32 -6.00
CA ARG A 97 -13.81 -2.77 -6.46
C ARG A 97 -14.81 -2.94 -5.34
N PHE A 98 -14.38 -3.44 -4.19
CA PHE A 98 -15.29 -3.81 -3.09
C PHE A 98 -15.31 -2.82 -1.94
N ASN A 99 -14.32 -1.93 -1.81
CA ASN A 99 -14.29 -0.93 -0.75
C ASN A 99 -14.39 0.49 -1.29
N ILE A 100 -13.49 0.90 -2.19
CA ILE A 100 -13.40 2.31 -2.62
C ILE A 100 -14.54 2.69 -3.55
N GLN A 101 -14.82 1.88 -4.58
CA GLN A 101 -15.89 2.16 -5.55
C GLN A 101 -17.28 2.20 -4.89
N PRO A 102 -17.67 1.25 -4.01
CA PRO A 102 -18.97 1.32 -3.34
C PRO A 102 -19.09 2.53 -2.41
N LEU A 103 -18.01 2.89 -1.69
CA LEU A 103 -18.01 4.09 -0.85
C LEU A 103 -18.16 5.36 -1.70
N SER A 104 -17.45 5.45 -2.83
CA SER A 104 -17.57 6.59 -3.75
C SER A 104 -18.99 6.71 -4.31
N ALA A 105 -19.56 5.59 -4.79
CA ALA A 105 -20.93 5.54 -5.30
C ALA A 105 -21.98 5.90 -4.22
N LEU A 106 -21.77 5.46 -2.97
CA LEU A 106 -22.63 5.81 -1.85
C LEU A 106 -22.59 7.32 -1.57
N ILE A 107 -21.39 7.91 -1.50
CA ILE A 107 -21.19 9.35 -1.32
C ILE A 107 -21.90 10.12 -2.44
N GLU A 108 -21.69 9.74 -3.70
CA GLU A 108 -22.34 10.38 -4.86
C GLU A 108 -23.86 10.31 -4.81
N SER A 109 -24.41 9.16 -4.39
CA SER A 109 -25.86 8.97 -4.29
C SER A 109 -26.50 9.81 -3.19
N ARG A 110 -25.77 10.14 -2.12
CA ARG A 110 -26.28 10.83 -0.92
C ARG A 110 -25.89 12.30 -0.83
N GLU A 111 -24.93 12.77 -1.63
CA GLU A 111 -24.43 14.16 -1.57
C GLU A 111 -25.54 15.20 -1.80
N LYS A 112 -26.55 14.86 -2.61
CA LYS A 112 -27.68 15.74 -2.92
C LYS A 112 -28.68 15.86 -1.76
N ASP A 113 -28.76 14.85 -0.90
CA ASP A 113 -29.70 14.78 0.21
C ASP A 113 -29.19 15.56 1.45
N VAL A 114 -27.89 15.89 1.48
CA VAL A 114 -27.28 16.62 2.59
C VAL A 114 -27.54 18.12 2.46
N LYS A 115 -28.33 18.63 3.42
CA LYS A 115 -28.69 20.06 3.53
C LYS A 115 -27.65 20.88 4.28
N ASP A 116 -26.94 20.27 5.22
CA ASP A 116 -25.89 20.94 6.00
C ASP A 116 -24.67 21.25 5.12
N LYS A 117 -24.26 22.52 5.11
CA LYS A 117 -23.20 23.04 4.23
C LYS A 117 -21.84 22.47 4.60
N GLU A 118 -21.56 22.30 5.89
CA GLU A 118 -20.28 21.79 6.39
C GLU A 118 -20.11 20.30 6.05
N THR A 119 -21.13 19.49 6.34
CA THR A 119 -21.17 18.06 6.01
C THR A 119 -21.06 17.84 4.51
N LYS A 120 -21.71 18.69 3.70
CA LYS A 120 -21.61 18.62 2.23
C LYS A 120 -20.20 18.89 1.71
N LEU A 121 -19.47 19.85 2.32
CA LEU A 121 -18.06 20.10 1.99
C LEU A 121 -17.16 18.92 2.37
N LYS A 122 -17.37 18.33 3.56
CA LYS A 122 -16.64 17.13 4.00
C LYS A 122 -16.88 15.94 3.06
N LEU A 123 -18.12 15.73 2.62
CA LEU A 123 -18.45 14.67 1.66
C LEU A 123 -17.80 14.90 0.29
N LYS A 124 -17.76 16.14 -0.21
CA LYS A 124 -17.04 16.47 -1.45
C LYS A 124 -15.55 16.17 -1.35
N SER A 125 -14.91 16.60 -0.27
CA SER A 125 -13.50 16.32 -0.03
C SER A 125 -13.22 14.82 0.09
N LEU A 126 -14.11 14.07 0.76
CA LEU A 126 -14.00 12.61 0.85
C LEU A 126 -14.14 11.95 -0.53
N ARG A 127 -15.09 12.39 -1.36
CA ARG A 127 -15.26 11.91 -2.74
C ARG A 127 -14.01 12.15 -3.57
N GLU A 128 -13.44 13.35 -3.50
CA GLU A 128 -12.20 13.70 -4.18
C GLU A 128 -11.04 12.80 -3.74
N HIS A 129 -10.93 12.50 -2.44
CA HIS A 129 -9.94 11.55 -1.93
C HIS A 129 -10.17 10.12 -2.44
N CYS A 130 -11.41 9.62 -2.46
CA CYS A 130 -11.73 8.29 -2.99
C CYS A 130 -11.36 8.20 -4.48
N ASN A 131 -11.73 9.20 -5.28
CA ASN A 131 -11.42 9.23 -6.71
C ASN A 131 -9.92 9.36 -6.99
N SER A 132 -9.21 10.18 -6.20
CA SER A 132 -7.75 10.26 -6.28
C SER A 132 -7.08 8.93 -5.93
N CYS A 133 -7.63 8.20 -4.96
CA CYS A 133 -7.13 6.89 -4.56
C CYS A 133 -7.30 5.86 -5.68
N CYS A 134 -8.49 5.80 -6.31
CA CYS A 134 -8.72 4.95 -7.49
C CYS A 134 -7.70 5.23 -8.59
N TYR A 135 -7.55 6.50 -9.00
CA TYR A 135 -6.63 6.88 -10.08
C TYR A 135 -5.16 6.51 -9.76
N LYS A 136 -4.72 6.72 -8.52
CA LYS A 136 -3.35 6.36 -8.10
C LYS A 136 -3.11 4.87 -8.13
N ILE A 137 -4.08 4.06 -7.70
CA ILE A 137 -3.97 2.60 -7.71
C ILE A 137 -3.99 2.08 -9.15
N GLU A 138 -4.86 2.60 -10.02
CA GLU A 138 -4.87 2.27 -11.45
C GLU A 138 -3.50 2.51 -12.10
N ARG A 139 -2.88 3.67 -11.87
CA ARG A 139 -1.53 3.96 -12.37
C ARG A 139 -0.42 3.10 -11.79
N MET A 140 -0.63 2.44 -10.65
CA MET A 140 0.34 1.51 -10.07
C MET A 140 0.24 0.10 -10.68
N MET A 141 -0.88 -0.21 -11.35
CA MET A 141 -1.13 -1.50 -11.99
C MET A 141 -0.79 -1.50 -13.49
N GLU A 142 -0.66 -0.33 -14.11
CA GLU A 142 -0.15 -0.12 -15.48
C GLU A 142 1.39 -0.19 -15.56
#